data_AF-A0A1X7IPN5-F1
#
_entry.id   AF-A0A1X7IPN5-F1
#
_cell.length_a   1.000
_cell.length_b   1.000
_cell.length_c   1.000
_cell.angle_alpha   90.00
_cell.angle_beta   90.00
_cell.angle_gamma   90.00
#
_symmetry.space_group_name_H-M   'P 1'
#
loop_
_entity.id
_entity.type
_entity.pdbx_description
1 polymer ?
#
loop_
_entity_poly.entity_id
_entity_poly.type
_entity_poly.pdbx_seq_one_letter_code
_entity_poly.pdbx_strand_id
1 'polypeptide(L)'
;MSKEKQFVSEITPQQEDFSRWYIDAIKKADLMDYSPVRGCIVFKPDGYEIWEHIKEELDRRFKETGHRNAYFPIFIPESFFQKEKEHVEGFNPELPWVTEAGGEPLEEKLAIRPTSETMIGHMYAKWIQSYRDLPVLINQWANVVRWEKRTLPFLRTSEFLWQEGHTAHETEQEAREETMRMLDIYRDFVENYLAIPVIVGQKTPSEKFAGAVDTFSIEAMMKDGRAVQAGTSHYLGTNFAVAFDIQFLGRENTQEYVHTTSWGVSTRLIGSLIMVHGDDRGLVLPPKVAPTQVIMIPIGPAKLRDQVIARADELFGELKSAGVRVRMDDRSDMSPGWKFNEYEMRGVPVRLEIGPRDMENGVCVLVSRVTGEKRVVEQSKLVDEVNKMLEDVHQEMYNRALEFRNTHFYSVDSVDEMKELMEEKRGFSLAGWCGSLACEKHVKDETGATSRNIPFEPEETKSTCLVCGEQAKHTVVFARAY
;
A
#
# COMPACT_ATOMS: atom_id res chain seq x y z
N MET A 1 -29.85 -27.73 -14.44
CA MET A 1 -29.11 -26.90 -15.42
C MET A 1 -29.11 -25.47 -14.87
N SER A 2 -28.06 -25.16 -14.11
CA SER A 2 -27.89 -23.89 -13.41
C SER A 2 -27.68 -22.76 -14.42
N LYS A 3 -28.49 -21.71 -14.33
CA LYS A 3 -28.19 -20.43 -14.95
C LYS A 3 -26.94 -19.88 -14.28
N GLU A 4 -25.79 -20.05 -14.93
CA GLU A 4 -24.60 -19.25 -14.64
C GLU A 4 -25.03 -17.78 -14.73
N LYS A 5 -24.95 -17.08 -13.60
CA LYS A 5 -25.06 -15.63 -13.59
C LYS A 5 -23.92 -15.14 -14.48
N GLN A 6 -24.23 -14.60 -15.65
CA GLN A 6 -23.27 -13.84 -16.45
C GLN A 6 -22.72 -12.74 -15.53
N PHE A 7 -21.50 -12.93 -15.06
CA PHE A 7 -20.69 -11.90 -14.42
C PHE A 7 -20.59 -10.71 -15.39
N VAL A 8 -20.27 -9.52 -14.87
CA VAL A 8 -20.11 -8.31 -15.69
C VAL A 8 -19.24 -8.65 -16.91
N SER A 9 -19.81 -8.65 -18.11
CA SER A 9 -19.20 -9.24 -19.33
C SER A 9 -17.93 -8.55 -19.82
N GLU A 10 -17.39 -7.61 -19.03
CA GLU A 10 -16.33 -6.69 -19.38
C GLU A 10 -15.12 -6.77 -18.42
N ILE A 11 -15.14 -7.67 -17.44
CA ILE A 11 -13.99 -7.96 -16.55
C ILE A 11 -13.53 -9.39 -16.79
N THR A 12 -12.26 -9.57 -17.18
CA THR A 12 -11.65 -10.89 -17.32
C THR A 12 -11.61 -11.63 -15.98
N PRO A 13 -11.96 -12.93 -15.90
CA PRO A 13 -11.83 -13.71 -14.68
C PRO A 13 -10.38 -13.78 -14.17
N GLN A 14 -10.20 -13.71 -12.85
CA GLN A 14 -8.88 -13.70 -12.20
C GLN A 14 -8.02 -14.92 -12.54
N GLN A 15 -8.66 -16.08 -12.73
CA GLN A 15 -7.98 -17.34 -13.05
C GLN A 15 -7.55 -17.45 -14.52
N GLU A 16 -8.15 -16.65 -15.41
CA GLU A 16 -7.80 -16.64 -16.84
C GLU A 16 -6.59 -15.73 -17.09
N ASP A 17 -6.67 -14.47 -16.63
CA ASP A 17 -5.56 -13.53 -16.70
C ASP A 17 -5.70 -12.49 -15.58
N PHE A 18 -4.95 -12.68 -14.49
CA PHE A 18 -4.97 -11.80 -13.32
C PHE A 18 -4.49 -10.38 -13.64
N SER A 19 -3.51 -10.24 -14.55
CA SER A 19 -3.00 -8.92 -14.95
C SER A 19 -4.06 -8.15 -15.73
N ARG A 20 -4.79 -8.84 -16.61
CA ARG A 20 -5.88 -8.25 -17.36
C ARG A 20 -7.07 -7.91 -16.46
N TRP A 21 -7.46 -8.83 -15.57
CA TRP A 21 -8.47 -8.58 -14.54
C TRP A 21 -8.18 -7.30 -13.77
N TYR A 22 -6.94 -7.12 -13.29
CA TYR A 22 -6.53 -5.95 -12.53
C TYR A 22 -6.77 -4.65 -13.32
N ILE A 23 -6.34 -4.60 -14.58
CA ILE A 23 -6.52 -3.42 -15.44
C ILE A 23 -7.99 -3.18 -15.75
N ASP A 24 -8.77 -4.22 -16.05
CA ASP A 24 -10.19 -4.07 -16.33
C ASP A 24 -10.95 -3.58 -15.09
N ALA A 25 -10.65 -4.11 -13.91
CA ALA A 25 -11.26 -3.72 -12.64
C ALA A 25 -11.02 -2.24 -12.30
N ILE A 26 -9.77 -1.76 -12.33
CA ILE A 26 -9.46 -0.37 -11.97
C ILE A 26 -9.99 0.65 -12.97
N LYS A 27 -10.09 0.28 -14.26
CA LYS A 27 -10.67 1.14 -15.30
C LYS A 27 -12.18 1.17 -15.22
N LYS A 28 -12.82 0.02 -15.02
CA LYS A 28 -14.29 -0.06 -14.92
C LYS A 28 -14.80 0.61 -13.66
N ALA A 29 -14.06 0.49 -12.55
CA ALA A 29 -14.38 1.19 -11.32
C ALA A 29 -14.02 2.68 -11.33
N ASP A 30 -13.50 3.19 -12.46
CA ASP A 30 -13.20 4.60 -12.68
C ASP A 30 -12.19 5.20 -11.69
N LEU A 31 -11.20 4.41 -11.24
CA LEU A 31 -10.19 4.87 -10.27
C LEU A 31 -9.07 5.70 -10.92
N MET A 32 -8.75 5.43 -12.18
CA MET A 32 -7.70 6.13 -12.90
C MET A 32 -7.94 6.15 -14.41
N ASP A 33 -7.16 6.96 -15.12
CA ASP A 33 -6.95 6.84 -16.57
C ASP A 33 -5.45 6.89 -16.92
N TYR A 34 -5.08 6.45 -18.12
CA TYR A 34 -3.70 6.53 -18.57
C TYR A 34 -3.36 7.96 -19.02
N SER A 35 -2.25 8.48 -18.51
CA SER A 35 -1.66 9.72 -19.01
C SER A 35 -1.03 9.50 -20.40
N PRO A 36 -0.96 10.54 -21.27
CA PRO A 36 -0.14 10.47 -22.47
C PRO A 36 1.36 10.28 -22.17
N VAL A 37 1.82 10.57 -20.95
CA VAL A 37 3.20 10.34 -20.51
C VAL A 37 3.39 8.87 -20.11
N ARG A 38 4.40 8.22 -20.70
CA ARG A 38 4.71 6.80 -20.46
C ARG A 38 4.85 6.49 -18.97
N GLY A 39 4.03 5.56 -18.50
CA GLY A 39 4.10 5.04 -17.14
C GLY A 39 3.44 5.93 -16.08
N CYS A 40 2.88 7.07 -16.46
CA CYS A 40 2.08 7.91 -15.58
C CYS A 40 0.58 7.56 -15.69
N ILE A 41 -0.14 7.77 -14.60
CA ILE A 41 -1.60 7.64 -14.55
C ILE A 41 -2.21 8.95 -14.05
N VAL A 42 -3.46 9.22 -14.42
CA VAL A 42 -4.27 10.27 -13.83
C VAL A 42 -5.17 9.64 -12.79
N PHE A 43 -5.05 10.05 -11.53
CA PHE A 43 -5.98 9.63 -10.49
C PHE A 43 -7.34 10.28 -10.74
N LYS A 44 -8.39 9.46 -10.81
CA LYS A 44 -9.77 9.94 -10.80
C LYS A 44 -10.26 10.10 -9.36
N PRO A 45 -11.39 10.81 -9.13
CA PRO A 45 -11.83 11.16 -7.78
C PRO A 45 -11.88 9.98 -6.81
N ASP A 46 -12.60 8.90 -7.14
CA ASP A 46 -12.70 7.74 -6.24
C ASP A 46 -11.32 7.07 -5.99
N GLY A 47 -10.42 7.07 -6.97
CA GLY A 47 -9.05 6.57 -6.80
C GLY A 47 -8.17 7.47 -5.93
N TYR A 48 -8.35 8.79 -6.02
CA TYR A 48 -7.64 9.76 -5.19
C TYR A 48 -8.19 9.82 -3.76
N GLU A 49 -9.50 9.71 -3.56
CA GLU A 49 -10.14 9.64 -2.24
C GLU A 49 -9.62 8.44 -1.42
N ILE A 50 -9.33 7.29 -2.06
CA ILE A 50 -8.64 6.17 -1.39
C ILE A 50 -7.26 6.60 -0.88
N TRP A 51 -6.48 7.33 -1.69
CA TRP A 51 -5.18 7.84 -1.28
C TRP A 51 -5.30 8.88 -0.16
N GLU A 52 -6.31 9.74 -0.20
CA GLU A 52 -6.59 10.72 0.84
C GLU A 52 -6.87 10.04 2.19
N HIS A 53 -7.71 9.01 2.22
CA HIS A 53 -7.98 8.25 3.44
C HIS A 53 -6.75 7.50 3.98
N ILE A 54 -5.90 6.98 3.09
CA ILE A 54 -4.60 6.39 3.49
C ILE A 54 -3.71 7.46 4.10
N LYS A 55 -3.61 8.60 3.43
CA LYS A 55 -2.79 9.73 3.85
C LYS A 55 -3.24 10.28 5.19
N GLU A 56 -4.52 10.56 5.38
CA GLU A 56 -5.06 11.15 6.60
C GLU A 56 -4.79 10.29 7.83
N GLU A 57 -5.01 8.98 7.72
CA GLU A 57 -4.81 8.07 8.84
C GLU A 57 -3.33 7.89 9.18
N LEU A 58 -2.45 7.74 8.18
CA LEU A 58 -1.00 7.68 8.42
C LEU A 58 -0.46 9.00 8.97
N ASP A 59 -0.90 10.14 8.43
CA ASP A 59 -0.50 11.47 8.89
C ASP A 59 -0.91 11.71 10.35
N ARG A 60 -2.09 11.22 10.76
CA ARG A 60 -2.53 11.21 12.17
C ARG A 60 -1.56 10.42 13.04
N ARG A 61 -1.24 9.17 12.66
CA ARG A 61 -0.32 8.28 13.39
C ARG A 61 1.10 8.84 13.51
N PHE A 62 1.61 9.48 12.46
CA PHE A 62 2.93 10.13 12.50
C PHE A 62 2.94 11.31 13.46
N LYS A 63 1.89 12.14 13.46
CA LYS A 63 1.76 13.26 14.42
C LYS A 63 1.66 12.78 15.87
N GLU A 64 1.02 11.65 16.12
CA GLU A 64 0.94 11.03 17.46
C GLU A 64 2.31 10.62 18.01
N THR A 65 3.28 10.38 17.14
CA THR A 65 4.67 10.06 17.50
C THR A 65 5.62 11.26 17.42
N GLY A 66 5.08 12.47 17.28
CA GLY A 66 5.87 13.72 17.31
C GLY A 66 6.43 14.16 15.95
N HIS A 67 6.14 13.43 14.87
CA HIS A 67 6.58 13.83 13.53
C HIS A 67 5.88 15.08 13.04
N ARG A 68 6.59 15.87 12.24
CA ARG A 68 6.07 17.08 11.62
C ARG A 68 6.25 17.05 10.12
N ASN A 69 5.21 17.45 9.40
CA ASN A 69 5.28 17.58 7.95
C ASN A 69 6.16 18.76 7.54
N ALA A 70 7.00 18.53 6.54
CA ALA A 70 7.75 19.54 5.81
C ALA A 70 7.62 19.28 4.30
N TYR A 71 8.12 20.21 3.49
CA TYR A 71 8.18 20.05 2.03
C TYR A 71 9.52 20.55 1.51
N PHE A 72 10.25 19.64 0.87
CA PHE A 72 11.49 19.88 0.16
C PHE A 72 11.23 19.96 -1.35
N PRO A 73 12.00 20.75 -2.10
CA PRO A 73 11.82 20.89 -3.54
C PRO A 73 11.93 19.58 -4.31
N ILE A 74 11.25 19.51 -5.45
CA ILE A 74 11.29 18.36 -6.37
C ILE A 74 12.65 18.22 -7.10
N PHE A 75 13.36 19.32 -7.28
CA PHE A 75 14.62 19.37 -8.02
C PHE A 75 15.82 19.17 -7.11
N ILE A 76 16.70 18.23 -7.46
CA ILE A 76 17.93 17.90 -6.71
C ILE A 76 19.15 18.20 -7.61
N PRO A 77 20.12 19.02 -7.15
CA PRO A 77 21.35 19.27 -7.90
C PRO A 77 22.15 18.00 -8.19
N GLU A 78 22.75 17.89 -9.38
CA GLU A 78 23.61 16.75 -9.77
C GLU A 78 24.75 16.51 -8.77
N SER A 79 25.35 17.58 -8.24
CA SER A 79 26.43 17.54 -7.27
C SER A 79 26.06 16.84 -5.96
N PHE A 80 24.78 16.77 -5.59
CA PHE A 80 24.35 16.11 -4.36
C PHE A 80 24.45 14.59 -4.46
N PHE A 81 24.20 14.04 -5.65
CA PHE A 81 24.34 12.62 -5.92
C PHE A 81 25.79 12.17 -5.82
N GLN A 82 26.75 13.02 -6.22
CA GLN A 82 28.18 12.68 -6.17
C GLN A 82 28.72 12.48 -4.75
N LYS A 83 27.99 12.92 -3.71
CA LYS A 83 28.38 12.78 -2.31
C LYS A 83 28.14 11.38 -1.75
N GLU A 84 27.20 10.61 -2.31
CA GLU A 84 26.87 9.25 -1.84
C GLU A 84 26.78 8.26 -3.00
N LYS A 85 27.92 7.65 -3.35
CA LYS A 85 28.05 6.83 -4.57
C LYS A 85 27.18 5.57 -4.55
N GLU A 86 27.09 4.87 -3.42
CA GLU A 86 26.25 3.66 -3.30
C GLU A 86 24.77 3.98 -3.57
N HIS A 87 24.29 5.11 -3.04
CA HIS A 87 22.93 5.58 -3.30
C HIS A 87 22.71 5.87 -4.79
N VAL A 88 23.65 6.56 -5.47
CA VAL A 88 23.53 6.86 -6.91
C VAL A 88 23.51 5.62 -7.78
N GLU A 89 24.37 4.64 -7.50
CA GLU A 89 24.41 3.38 -8.25
C GLU A 89 23.08 2.63 -8.16
N GLY A 90 22.36 2.75 -7.04
CA GLY A 90 21.02 2.18 -6.86
C GLY A 90 19.91 2.84 -7.69
N PHE A 91 20.07 4.10 -8.11
CA PHE A 91 19.05 4.85 -8.87
C PHE A 91 19.37 5.07 -10.35
N ASN A 92 20.62 4.88 -10.78
CA ASN A 92 21.01 5.01 -12.18
C ASN A 92 20.68 3.69 -12.92
N PRO A 93 19.82 3.65 -13.96
CA PRO A 93 19.51 4.67 -14.97
C PRO A 93 18.11 5.32 -14.92
N GLU A 94 17.49 5.42 -13.74
CA GLU A 94 16.08 5.78 -13.59
C GLU A 94 15.81 7.28 -13.35
N LEU A 95 16.83 8.15 -13.43
CA LEU A 95 16.72 9.57 -13.10
C LEU A 95 16.44 10.46 -14.32
N PRO A 96 15.28 11.12 -14.39
CA PRO A 96 15.06 12.19 -15.35
C PRO A 96 15.77 13.47 -14.90
N TRP A 97 16.41 14.15 -15.85
CA TRP A 97 17.17 15.38 -15.64
C TRP A 97 16.54 16.56 -16.35
N VAL A 98 16.47 17.70 -15.66
CA VAL A 98 16.24 19.01 -16.25
C VAL A 98 17.60 19.62 -16.57
N THR A 99 17.81 19.98 -17.83
CA THR A 99 19.08 20.52 -18.34
C THR A 99 18.94 21.93 -18.92
N GLU A 100 17.71 22.38 -19.16
CA GLU A 100 17.39 23.67 -19.77
C GLU A 100 16.14 24.25 -19.08
N ALA A 101 16.11 25.57 -18.87
CA ALA A 101 14.94 26.26 -18.37
C ALA A 101 14.81 27.64 -19.05
N GLY A 102 13.60 27.97 -19.50
CA GLY A 102 13.35 29.25 -20.17
C GLY A 102 14.06 29.43 -21.51
N GLY A 103 14.53 28.35 -22.15
CA GLY A 103 15.29 28.39 -23.40
C GLY A 103 16.82 28.42 -23.23
N GLU A 104 17.33 28.44 -21.99
CA GLU A 104 18.76 28.52 -21.70
C GLU A 104 19.25 27.28 -20.93
N PRO A 105 20.43 26.72 -21.27
CA PRO A 105 21.03 25.63 -20.51
C PRO A 105 21.27 26.03 -19.06
N LEU A 106 20.99 25.10 -18.13
CA LEU A 106 21.29 25.30 -16.72
C LEU A 106 22.80 25.17 -16.45
N GLU A 107 23.31 25.97 -15.50
CA GLU A 107 24.70 25.86 -15.03
C GLU A 107 25.01 24.48 -14.42
N GLU A 108 24.00 23.88 -13.77
CA GLU A 108 24.05 22.53 -13.21
C GLU A 108 22.75 21.80 -13.56
N LYS A 109 22.85 20.52 -13.90
CA LYS A 109 21.68 19.68 -14.14
C LYS A 109 20.92 19.44 -12.85
N LEU A 110 19.59 19.40 -12.94
CA LEU A 110 18.72 19.13 -11.81
C LEU A 110 17.98 17.82 -12.03
N ALA A 111 18.17 16.83 -11.17
CA ALA A 111 17.36 15.62 -11.18
C ALA A 111 15.96 15.93 -10.63
N ILE A 112 14.94 15.29 -11.19
CA ILE A 112 13.64 15.17 -10.52
C ILE A 112 13.78 14.08 -9.46
N ARG A 113 13.40 14.37 -8.22
CA ARG A 113 13.67 13.47 -7.09
C ARG A 113 13.16 12.03 -7.32
N PRO A 114 14.02 11.01 -7.22
CA PRO A 114 13.61 9.61 -7.07
C PRO A 114 13.23 9.28 -5.61
N THR A 115 13.78 10.09 -4.69
CA THR A 115 13.70 10.10 -3.23
C THR A 115 14.44 11.36 -2.73
N SER A 116 14.23 11.79 -1.48
CA SER A 116 14.72 13.10 -1.00
C SER A 116 15.91 13.06 -0.04
N GLU A 117 16.55 11.92 0.24
CA GLU A 117 17.63 11.78 1.25
C GLU A 117 18.74 12.82 1.05
N THR A 118 19.19 13.04 -0.18
CA THR A 118 20.30 13.96 -0.47
C THR A 118 19.92 15.43 -0.25
N MET A 119 18.72 15.83 -0.64
CA MET A 119 18.20 17.18 -0.39
C MET A 119 17.99 17.42 1.10
N ILE A 120 17.42 16.44 1.80
CA ILE A 120 17.15 16.52 3.23
C ILE A 120 18.45 16.54 4.03
N GLY A 121 19.41 15.68 3.69
CA GLY A 121 20.72 15.62 4.34
C GLY A 121 21.47 16.96 4.26
N HIS A 122 21.45 17.60 3.08
CA HIS A 122 22.03 18.95 2.93
C HIS A 122 21.38 20.01 3.80
N MET A 123 20.06 19.94 4.00
CA MET A 123 19.35 20.87 4.88
C MET A 123 19.58 20.55 6.36
N TYR A 124 19.66 19.27 6.73
CA TYR A 124 19.95 18.82 8.10
C TYR A 124 21.32 19.29 8.56
N ALA A 125 22.34 19.24 7.71
CA ALA A 125 23.67 19.79 8.02
C ALA A 125 23.65 21.29 8.39
N LYS A 126 22.63 22.04 7.92
CA LYS A 126 22.45 23.46 8.28
C LYS A 126 21.59 23.67 9.52
N TRP A 127 20.65 22.78 9.78
CA TRP A 127 19.66 22.93 10.85
C TRP A 127 20.15 22.36 12.17
N ILE A 128 20.88 21.25 12.12
CA ILE A 128 21.37 20.54 13.29
C ILE A 128 22.74 21.11 13.64
N GLN A 129 22.90 21.64 14.85
CA GLN A 129 24.16 22.23 15.32
C GLN A 129 24.54 21.72 16.72
N SER A 130 23.57 21.34 17.54
CA SER A 130 23.76 20.83 18.90
C SER A 130 22.84 19.64 19.16
N TYR A 131 23.19 18.82 20.17
CA TYR A 131 22.31 17.76 20.69
C TYR A 131 20.89 18.24 21.05
N ARG A 132 20.71 19.56 21.26
CA ARG A 132 19.41 20.19 21.55
C ARG A 132 18.47 20.29 20.34
N ASP A 133 19.02 20.17 19.13
CA ASP A 133 18.24 20.20 17.89
C ASP A 133 17.70 18.79 17.55
N LEU A 134 18.07 17.77 18.33
CA LEU A 134 17.72 16.37 18.14
C LEU A 134 16.67 15.91 19.17
N PRO A 135 15.82 14.93 18.82
CA PRO A 135 15.70 14.32 17.49
C PRO A 135 14.97 15.24 16.50
N VAL A 136 15.37 15.18 15.23
CA VAL A 136 14.61 15.77 14.12
C VAL A 136 13.67 14.70 13.57
N LEU A 137 12.36 14.96 13.60
CA LEU A 137 11.32 14.03 13.18
C LEU A 137 10.47 14.63 12.05
N ILE A 138 10.89 14.44 10.80
CA ILE A 138 10.22 15.06 9.63
C ILE A 138 9.56 14.02 8.75
N ASN A 139 8.39 14.38 8.25
CA ASN A 139 7.65 13.66 7.23
C ASN A 139 7.40 14.54 5.99
N GLN A 140 7.32 13.94 4.81
CA GLN A 140 6.92 14.61 3.57
C GLN A 140 5.90 13.76 2.80
N TRP A 141 4.79 14.37 2.41
CA TRP A 141 3.87 13.84 1.39
C TRP A 141 4.19 14.50 0.05
N ALA A 142 4.53 13.68 -0.95
CA ALA A 142 5.10 14.16 -2.19
C ALA A 142 4.83 13.20 -3.37
N ASN A 143 5.05 13.69 -4.58
CA ASN A 143 5.32 12.85 -5.74
C ASN A 143 6.84 12.62 -5.89
N VAL A 144 7.21 11.48 -6.46
CA VAL A 144 8.57 11.18 -6.94
C VAL A 144 8.52 10.58 -8.33
N VAL A 145 9.65 10.66 -9.05
CA VAL A 145 9.76 10.14 -10.41
C VAL A 145 10.89 9.13 -10.51
N ARG A 146 10.58 7.94 -11.03
CA ARG A 146 11.53 6.87 -11.34
C ARG A 146 11.22 6.32 -12.72
N TRP A 147 12.19 6.33 -13.64
CA TRP A 147 11.97 5.99 -15.05
C TRP A 147 11.88 4.47 -15.28
N GLU A 148 10.78 3.89 -14.80
CA GLU A 148 10.54 2.46 -14.78
C GLU A 148 10.44 1.82 -16.18
N LYS A 149 11.05 0.64 -16.34
CA LYS A 149 11.03 -0.11 -17.63
C LYS A 149 9.70 -0.79 -17.88
N ARG A 150 9.04 -1.28 -16.84
CA ARG A 150 7.71 -1.91 -16.89
C ARG A 150 6.84 -1.26 -15.84
N THR A 151 5.64 -0.85 -16.24
CA THR A 151 4.74 -0.08 -15.39
C THR A 151 3.43 -0.82 -15.22
N LEU A 152 2.91 -0.81 -14.00
CA LEU A 152 1.61 -1.35 -13.64
C LEU A 152 0.94 -0.30 -12.74
N PRO A 153 -0.25 0.20 -13.10
CA PRO A 153 -0.93 1.27 -12.37
C PRO A 153 -0.94 1.04 -10.85
N PHE A 154 -0.74 2.11 -10.08
CA PHE A 154 -0.57 2.13 -8.62
C PHE A 154 0.70 1.41 -8.09
N LEU A 155 1.00 0.18 -8.55
CA LEU A 155 2.10 -0.64 -8.05
C LEU A 155 3.49 -0.15 -8.46
N ARG A 156 3.63 0.25 -9.73
CA ARG A 156 4.87 0.70 -10.35
C ARG A 156 4.56 1.65 -11.49
N THR A 157 4.71 2.94 -11.23
CA THR A 157 4.43 4.02 -12.20
C THR A 157 5.64 4.93 -12.28
N SER A 158 5.82 5.62 -13.40
CA SER A 158 6.96 6.52 -13.60
C SER A 158 6.94 7.69 -12.63
N GLU A 159 5.74 8.21 -12.37
CA GLU A 159 5.46 9.17 -11.30
C GLU A 159 4.47 8.52 -10.34
N PHE A 160 4.76 8.56 -9.04
CA PHE A 160 3.85 8.06 -8.02
C PHE A 160 3.80 8.98 -6.80
N LEU A 161 2.66 8.95 -6.11
CA LEU A 161 2.49 9.64 -4.84
C LEU A 161 2.97 8.73 -3.71
N TRP A 162 3.64 9.33 -2.75
CA TRP A 162 4.16 8.62 -1.61
C TRP A 162 4.29 9.50 -0.38
N GLN A 163 4.63 8.84 0.70
CA GLN A 163 5.10 9.44 1.92
C GLN A 163 6.53 8.97 2.18
N GLU A 164 7.39 9.90 2.56
CA GLU A 164 8.77 9.65 2.98
C GLU A 164 9.06 10.38 4.29
N GLY A 165 9.45 9.63 5.31
CA GLY A 165 9.84 10.13 6.62
C GLY A 165 11.34 10.06 6.77
N HIS A 166 11.93 11.11 7.32
CA HIS A 166 13.38 11.26 7.46
C HIS A 166 13.69 11.82 8.84
N THR A 167 14.47 11.07 9.61
CA THR A 167 14.78 11.44 10.99
C THR A 167 16.28 11.47 11.26
N ALA A 168 16.69 12.24 12.26
CA ALA A 168 18.07 12.33 12.74
C ALA A 168 18.08 12.28 14.28
N HIS A 169 18.95 11.47 14.85
CA HIS A 169 19.01 11.15 16.28
C HIS A 169 20.41 11.33 16.84
N GLU A 170 20.48 11.56 18.16
CA GLU A 170 21.74 11.67 18.90
C GLU A 170 22.44 10.30 18.95
N THR A 171 21.67 9.21 19.06
CA THR A 171 22.22 7.85 19.24
C THR A 171 21.70 6.81 18.25
N GLU A 172 22.50 5.76 18.01
CA GLU A 172 22.07 4.58 17.24
C GLU A 172 20.81 3.92 17.84
N GLN A 173 20.74 3.87 19.18
CA GLN A 173 19.61 3.24 19.86
C GLN A 173 18.29 3.94 19.50
N GLU A 174 18.23 5.26 19.62
CA GLU A 174 17.05 6.06 19.26
C GLU A 174 16.67 5.89 17.79
N ALA A 175 17.66 5.89 16.88
CA ALA A 175 17.43 5.68 15.46
C ALA A 175 16.86 4.27 15.15
N ARG A 176 17.35 3.23 15.84
CA ARG A 176 16.82 1.87 15.68
C ARG A 176 15.42 1.73 16.26
N GLU A 177 15.16 2.33 17.43
CA GLU A 177 13.82 2.39 18.02
C GLU A 177 12.82 3.08 17.08
N GLU A 178 13.22 4.20 16.48
CA GLU A 178 12.42 4.92 15.48
C GLU A 178 12.17 4.10 14.22
N THR A 179 13.22 3.42 13.71
CA THR A 179 13.10 2.53 12.55
C THR A 179 12.03 1.45 12.80
N MET A 180 12.06 0.81 13.97
CA MET A 180 11.10 -0.22 14.34
C MET A 180 9.71 0.34 14.62
N ARG A 181 9.61 1.53 15.23
CA ARG A 181 8.34 2.22 15.48
C ARG A 181 7.60 2.48 14.18
N MET A 182 8.28 2.94 13.14
CA MET A 182 7.64 3.24 11.85
C MET A 182 7.24 1.97 11.09
N LEU A 183 8.06 0.91 11.19
CA LEU A 183 7.69 -0.40 10.66
C LEU A 183 6.41 -0.94 11.32
N ASP A 184 6.28 -0.79 12.65
CA ASP A 184 5.11 -1.21 13.42
C ASP A 184 3.86 -0.41 13.05
N ILE A 185 3.98 0.91 12.90
CA ILE A 185 2.89 1.77 12.39
C ILE A 185 2.42 1.29 11.03
N TYR A 186 3.33 0.97 10.11
CA TYR A 186 2.97 0.44 8.80
C TYR A 186 2.33 -0.94 8.88
N ARG A 187 2.84 -1.86 9.71
CA ARG A 187 2.21 -3.17 9.94
C ARG A 187 0.76 -2.98 10.41
N ASP A 188 0.57 -2.26 11.51
CA ASP A 188 -0.75 -2.02 12.09
C ASP A 188 -1.70 -1.35 11.10
N PHE A 189 -1.22 -0.35 10.36
CA PHE A 189 -2.02 0.30 9.33
C PHE A 189 -2.44 -0.66 8.23
N VAL A 190 -1.51 -1.44 7.66
CA VAL A 190 -1.82 -2.34 6.55
C VAL A 190 -2.74 -3.48 7.00
N GLU A 191 -2.55 -4.02 8.20
CA GLU A 191 -3.39 -5.09 8.74
C GLU A 191 -4.76 -4.57 9.19
N ASN A 192 -4.79 -3.54 10.05
CA ASN A 192 -6.00 -3.11 10.74
C ASN A 192 -6.76 -1.97 10.03
N TYR A 193 -6.17 -1.32 9.03
CA TYR A 193 -6.85 -0.28 8.24
C TYR A 193 -7.14 -0.74 6.81
N LEU A 194 -6.21 -1.47 6.18
CA LEU A 194 -6.40 -2.01 4.82
C LEU A 194 -6.90 -3.46 4.79
N ALA A 195 -7.01 -4.13 5.94
CA ALA A 195 -7.37 -5.54 6.04
C ALA A 195 -6.42 -6.47 5.26
N ILE A 196 -5.12 -6.14 5.19
CA ILE A 196 -4.12 -6.92 4.45
C ILE A 196 -3.13 -7.56 5.44
N PRO A 197 -3.09 -8.90 5.57
CA PRO A 197 -2.09 -9.57 6.40
C PRO A 197 -0.70 -9.44 5.78
N VAL A 198 0.32 -9.19 6.60
CA VAL A 198 1.71 -9.01 6.13
C VAL A 198 2.68 -9.92 6.86
N ILE A 199 3.86 -10.12 6.27
CA ILE A 199 5.03 -10.71 6.94
C ILE A 199 6.01 -9.59 7.26
N VAL A 200 6.34 -9.43 8.54
CA VAL A 200 7.28 -8.41 9.02
C VAL A 200 8.66 -9.00 9.20
N GLY A 201 9.69 -8.32 8.69
CA GLY A 201 11.05 -8.83 8.80
C GLY A 201 12.13 -7.90 8.26
N GLN A 202 13.37 -8.36 8.34
CA GLN A 202 14.55 -7.66 7.82
C GLN A 202 14.86 -8.10 6.38
N LYS A 203 15.19 -7.17 5.50
CA LYS A 203 15.71 -7.50 4.17
C LYS A 203 17.06 -8.19 4.27
N THR A 204 17.34 -9.10 3.34
CA THR A 204 18.69 -9.62 3.16
C THR A 204 19.61 -8.50 2.64
N PRO A 205 20.95 -8.65 2.77
CA PRO A 205 21.89 -7.66 2.28
C PRO A 205 21.77 -7.32 0.79
N SER A 206 21.29 -8.24 -0.07
CA SER A 206 21.12 -7.94 -1.51
C SER A 206 19.85 -7.14 -1.82
N GLU A 207 18.84 -7.21 -0.96
CA GLU A 207 17.54 -6.56 -1.16
C GLU A 207 17.33 -5.36 -0.22
N LYS A 208 18.34 -4.95 0.53
CA LYS A 208 18.29 -3.74 1.36
C LYS A 208 18.36 -2.47 0.50
N PHE A 209 17.90 -1.36 1.06
CA PHE A 209 18.01 -0.05 0.41
C PHE A 209 19.47 0.38 0.23
N ALA A 210 19.78 0.96 -0.94
CA ALA A 210 21.12 1.47 -1.24
C ALA A 210 21.48 2.64 -0.30
N GLY A 211 22.56 2.48 0.46
CA GLY A 211 22.97 3.41 1.52
C GLY A 211 22.42 3.10 2.91
N ALA A 212 21.55 2.09 3.08
CA ALA A 212 21.10 1.67 4.41
C ALA A 212 22.07 0.68 5.09
N VAL A 213 22.17 0.77 6.41
CA VAL A 213 22.80 -0.27 7.23
C VAL A 213 21.88 -1.49 7.25
N ASP A 214 20.64 -1.28 7.72
CA ASP A 214 19.59 -2.29 7.78
C ASP A 214 18.31 -1.77 7.10
N THR A 215 17.59 -2.67 6.44
CA THR A 215 16.25 -2.38 5.92
C THR A 215 15.28 -3.39 6.46
N PHE A 216 14.11 -2.91 6.87
CA PHE A 216 13.00 -3.71 7.32
C PHE A 216 11.80 -3.46 6.42
N SER A 217 10.98 -4.49 6.22
CA SER A 217 9.82 -4.42 5.34
C SER A 217 8.63 -5.19 5.90
N ILE A 218 7.46 -4.78 5.42
CA ILE A 218 6.22 -5.56 5.49
C ILE A 218 5.89 -6.10 4.09
N GLU A 219 5.65 -7.41 4.00
CA GLU A 219 5.47 -8.13 2.74
C GLU A 219 4.06 -8.70 2.65
N ALA A 220 3.28 -8.27 1.66
CA ALA A 220 1.91 -8.69 1.41
C ALA A 220 1.84 -9.70 0.25
N MET A 221 0.93 -10.67 0.34
CA MET A 221 0.66 -11.64 -0.73
C MET A 221 -0.58 -11.25 -1.52
N MET A 222 -0.45 -11.16 -2.85
CA MET A 222 -1.55 -10.88 -3.76
C MET A 222 -2.29 -12.17 -4.13
N LYS A 223 -3.52 -12.09 -4.65
CA LYS A 223 -4.30 -13.29 -5.04
C LYS A 223 -3.68 -14.14 -6.15
N ASP A 224 -2.74 -13.60 -6.92
CA ASP A 224 -1.94 -14.38 -7.88
C ASP A 224 -0.68 -15.01 -7.25
N GLY A 225 -0.56 -14.96 -5.92
CA GLY A 225 0.52 -15.56 -5.13
C GLY A 225 1.83 -14.77 -5.16
N ARG A 226 1.90 -13.64 -5.86
CA ARG A 226 3.09 -12.80 -5.87
C ARG A 226 3.19 -11.91 -4.64
N ALA A 227 4.41 -11.59 -4.25
CA ALA A 227 4.69 -10.66 -3.17
C ALA A 227 4.68 -9.20 -3.64
N VAL A 228 4.20 -8.33 -2.76
CA VAL A 228 4.38 -6.87 -2.84
C VAL A 228 4.93 -6.37 -1.52
N GLN A 229 6.02 -5.61 -1.58
CA GLN A 229 6.51 -4.85 -0.43
C GLN A 229 5.53 -3.70 -0.15
N ALA A 230 4.82 -3.79 0.97
CA ALA A 230 3.76 -2.86 1.34
C ALA A 230 4.27 -1.63 2.11
N GLY A 231 5.51 -1.66 2.60
CA GLY A 231 6.17 -0.53 3.26
C GLY A 231 7.58 -0.90 3.71
N THR A 232 8.44 0.11 3.86
CA THR A 232 9.81 -0.08 4.35
C THR A 232 10.21 0.96 5.39
N SER A 233 11.09 0.52 6.28
CA SER A 233 11.76 1.37 7.26
C SER A 233 13.25 1.02 7.30
N HIS A 234 14.10 2.03 7.24
CA HIS A 234 15.53 1.91 7.01
C HIS A 234 16.30 2.56 8.15
N TYR A 235 17.19 1.80 8.75
CA TYR A 235 18.25 2.38 9.57
C TYR A 235 19.43 2.70 8.67
N LEU A 236 19.71 3.99 8.49
CA LEU A 236 20.74 4.48 7.58
C LEU A 236 22.11 4.63 8.27
N GLY A 237 22.15 4.47 9.60
CA GLY A 237 23.34 4.75 10.39
C GLY A 237 23.79 6.19 10.20
N THR A 238 25.11 6.37 10.12
CA THR A 238 25.75 7.66 9.87
C THR A 238 26.12 7.85 8.40
N ASN A 239 25.70 6.98 7.48
CA ASN A 239 26.16 7.01 6.07
C ASN A 239 25.87 8.37 5.41
N PHE A 240 24.60 8.79 5.41
CA PHE A 240 24.19 10.09 4.90
C PHE A 240 24.71 11.26 5.75
N ALA A 241 24.87 11.07 7.06
CA ALA A 241 25.44 12.09 7.93
C ALA A 241 26.90 12.40 7.57
N VAL A 242 27.70 11.36 7.29
CA VAL A 242 29.09 11.52 6.82
C VAL A 242 29.12 12.12 5.41
N ALA A 243 28.27 11.67 4.50
CA ALA A 243 28.23 12.17 3.13
C ALA A 243 27.84 13.66 3.02
N PHE A 244 26.96 14.14 3.90
CA PHE A 244 26.44 15.50 3.88
C PHE A 244 26.98 16.40 5.01
N ASP A 245 27.90 15.89 5.83
CA ASP A 245 28.48 16.59 6.99
C ASP A 245 27.42 17.02 8.02
N ILE A 246 26.50 16.11 8.36
CA ILE A 246 25.45 16.33 9.34
C ILE A 246 25.99 16.03 10.74
N GLN A 247 26.65 17.02 11.33
CA GLN A 247 27.25 16.95 12.66
C GLN A 247 26.44 17.72 13.71
N PHE A 248 26.65 17.40 14.98
CA PHE A 248 26.16 18.16 16.11
C PHE A 248 27.20 18.23 17.22
N LEU A 249 27.17 19.31 18.00
CA LEU A 249 27.91 19.40 19.25
C LEU A 249 27.21 18.55 20.32
N GLY A 250 27.84 17.43 20.68
CA GLY A 250 27.43 16.51 21.74
C GLY A 250 27.55 17.10 23.14
N ARG A 251 27.06 16.36 24.15
CA ARG A 251 26.97 16.83 25.55
C ARG A 251 28.36 17.01 26.18
N GLU A 252 29.34 16.28 25.68
CA GLU A 252 30.75 16.31 26.05
C GLU A 252 31.53 17.39 25.30
N ASN A 253 30.86 18.24 24.50
CA ASN A 253 31.45 19.23 23.59
C ASN A 253 32.33 18.63 22.48
N THR A 254 32.01 17.41 22.06
CA THR A 254 32.59 16.73 20.89
C THR A 254 31.69 16.89 19.68
N GLN A 255 32.28 17.00 18.48
CA GLN A 255 31.53 16.96 17.23
C GLN A 255 31.25 15.50 16.87
N GLU A 256 29.98 15.18 16.64
CA GLU A 256 29.50 13.82 16.38
C GLU A 256 28.54 13.81 15.20
N TYR A 257 28.48 12.70 14.47
CA TYR A 257 27.54 12.53 13.37
C TYR A 257 26.20 12.00 13.88
N VAL A 258 25.11 12.52 13.34
CA VAL A 258 23.77 12.03 13.66
C VAL A 258 23.54 10.62 13.10
N HIS A 259 22.70 9.85 13.78
CA HIS A 259 22.15 8.61 13.24
C HIS A 259 20.84 8.89 12.52
N THR A 260 20.71 8.45 11.27
CA THR A 260 19.55 8.78 10.43
C THR A 260 18.67 7.57 10.13
N THR A 261 17.38 7.82 9.92
CA THR A 261 16.42 6.82 9.43
C THR A 261 15.63 7.39 8.26
N SER A 262 15.19 6.50 7.36
CA SER A 262 14.26 6.82 6.27
C SER A 262 13.19 5.75 6.22
N TRP A 263 11.94 6.11 5.95
CA TRP A 263 10.83 5.16 5.92
C TRP A 263 9.73 5.66 4.98
N GLY A 264 9.04 4.75 4.29
CA GLY A 264 8.12 5.16 3.23
C GLY A 264 7.10 4.12 2.78
N VAL A 265 5.96 4.64 2.33
CA VAL A 265 4.89 3.92 1.63
C VAL A 265 4.38 4.75 0.46
N SER A 266 3.87 4.09 -0.57
CA SER A 266 3.35 4.76 -1.77
C SER A 266 1.95 4.30 -2.14
N THR A 267 1.42 4.88 -3.20
CA THR A 267 0.16 4.42 -3.84
C THR A 267 0.19 2.96 -4.26
N ARG A 268 1.34 2.27 -4.18
CA ARG A 268 1.45 0.81 -4.24
C ARG A 268 0.46 0.11 -3.29
N LEU A 269 0.17 0.70 -2.14
CA LEU A 269 -0.83 0.19 -1.20
C LEU A 269 -2.24 0.09 -1.80
N ILE A 270 -2.61 0.99 -2.72
CA ILE A 270 -3.88 0.93 -3.43
C ILE A 270 -3.90 -0.29 -4.36
N GLY A 271 -2.83 -0.50 -5.12
CA GLY A 271 -2.68 -1.68 -5.97
C GLY A 271 -2.71 -2.98 -5.17
N SER A 272 -2.01 -3.03 -4.04
CA SER A 272 -2.04 -4.18 -3.12
C SER A 272 -3.44 -4.46 -2.59
N LEU A 273 -4.13 -3.45 -2.09
CA LEU A 273 -5.51 -3.56 -1.62
C LEU A 273 -6.44 -4.16 -2.68
N ILE A 274 -6.33 -3.67 -3.91
CA ILE A 274 -7.15 -4.16 -5.03
C ILE A 274 -6.85 -5.64 -5.29
N MET A 275 -5.58 -6.02 -5.40
CA MET A 275 -5.17 -7.39 -5.72
C MET A 275 -5.33 -8.40 -4.58
N VAL A 276 -5.40 -7.94 -3.33
CA VAL A 276 -5.71 -8.78 -2.16
C VAL A 276 -7.21 -9.03 -2.08
N HIS A 277 -8.05 -8.02 -2.29
CA HIS A 277 -9.47 -8.11 -1.97
C HIS A 277 -10.39 -8.35 -3.17
N GLY A 278 -10.07 -7.76 -4.32
CA GLY A 278 -10.92 -7.78 -5.52
C GLY A 278 -11.28 -9.19 -5.99
N ASP A 279 -12.46 -9.35 -6.59
CA ASP A 279 -12.99 -10.62 -7.09
C ASP A 279 -13.46 -10.48 -8.55
N ASP A 280 -14.00 -11.55 -9.14
CA ASP A 280 -14.50 -11.55 -10.52
C ASP A 280 -15.70 -10.62 -10.76
N ARG A 281 -16.28 -10.03 -9.70
CA ARG A 281 -17.31 -8.99 -9.81
C ARG A 281 -16.72 -7.59 -9.86
N GLY A 282 -15.43 -7.40 -9.56
CA GLY A 282 -14.73 -6.12 -9.57
C GLY A 282 -13.99 -5.83 -8.26
N LEU A 283 -14.00 -4.56 -7.87
CA LEU A 283 -13.36 -4.13 -6.63
C LEU A 283 -14.09 -4.65 -5.39
N VAL A 284 -13.35 -4.75 -4.29
CA VAL A 284 -13.86 -4.99 -2.93
C VAL A 284 -13.04 -4.10 -2.00
N LEU A 285 -13.60 -2.98 -1.56
CA LEU A 285 -12.86 -1.97 -0.79
C LEU A 285 -13.04 -2.20 0.72
N PRO A 286 -11.97 -2.16 1.53
CA PRO A 286 -12.07 -2.10 2.97
C PRO A 286 -12.88 -0.86 3.39
N PRO A 287 -13.87 -0.99 4.29
CA PRO A 287 -14.73 0.10 4.72
C PRO A 287 -14.00 1.36 5.19
N LYS A 288 -12.82 1.20 5.81
CA LYS A 288 -12.04 2.31 6.36
C LYS A 288 -11.48 3.24 5.28
N VAL A 289 -11.15 2.73 4.08
CA VAL A 289 -10.62 3.54 2.96
C VAL A 289 -11.59 3.74 1.79
N ALA A 290 -12.73 3.05 1.78
CA ALA A 290 -13.72 3.18 0.71
C ALA A 290 -14.22 4.63 0.58
N PRO A 291 -14.16 5.26 -0.61
CA PRO A 291 -14.75 6.58 -0.91
C PRO A 291 -16.21 6.67 -0.50
N THR A 292 -16.96 5.63 -0.84
CA THR A 292 -18.34 5.40 -0.41
C THR A 292 -18.38 4.11 0.38
N GLN A 293 -18.81 4.19 1.64
CA GLN A 293 -19.04 3.04 2.51
C GLN A 293 -20.42 2.42 2.26
N VAL A 294 -21.43 3.29 2.12
CA VAL A 294 -22.82 2.90 1.89
C VAL A 294 -23.36 3.58 0.64
N ILE A 295 -23.89 2.79 -0.29
CA ILE A 295 -24.70 3.30 -1.41
C ILE A 295 -26.17 3.03 -1.17
N MET A 296 -26.97 4.08 -1.13
CA MET A 296 -28.42 4.00 -0.98
C MET A 296 -29.09 3.95 -2.36
N ILE A 297 -29.99 2.99 -2.54
CA ILE A 297 -30.70 2.79 -3.80
C ILE A 297 -32.21 2.73 -3.51
N PRO A 298 -32.94 3.85 -3.69
CA PRO A 298 -34.39 3.84 -3.64
C PRO A 298 -34.94 3.02 -4.81
N ILE A 299 -35.80 2.05 -4.49
CA ILE A 299 -36.43 1.15 -5.46
C ILE A 299 -37.95 1.32 -5.44
N GLY A 300 -38.62 1.05 -6.56
CA GLY A 300 -40.08 1.07 -6.60
C GLY A 300 -40.66 1.64 -7.89
N PRO A 301 -41.99 1.58 -8.05
CA PRO A 301 -42.67 2.11 -9.21
C PRO A 301 -42.62 3.65 -9.22
N ALA A 302 -42.64 4.26 -10.41
CA ALA A 302 -42.58 5.71 -10.59
C ALA A 302 -43.60 6.49 -9.73
N LYS A 303 -44.80 5.93 -9.51
CA LYS A 303 -45.86 6.56 -8.72
C LYS A 303 -45.54 6.76 -7.24
N LEU A 304 -44.67 5.93 -6.67
CA LEU A 304 -44.30 5.99 -5.23
C LEU A 304 -42.87 6.51 -5.05
N ARG A 305 -42.20 6.89 -6.14
CA ARG A 305 -40.78 7.26 -6.15
C ARG A 305 -40.50 8.43 -5.21
N ASP A 306 -41.26 9.51 -5.32
CA ASP A 306 -41.01 10.74 -4.55
C ASP A 306 -41.14 10.49 -3.04
N GLN A 307 -42.06 9.63 -2.63
CA GLN A 307 -42.22 9.25 -1.22
C GLN A 307 -41.03 8.43 -0.71
N VAL A 308 -40.58 7.45 -1.52
CA VAL A 308 -39.41 6.62 -1.18
C VAL A 308 -38.13 7.46 -1.13
N ILE A 309 -37.94 8.39 -2.07
CA ILE A 309 -36.79 9.30 -2.09
C ILE A 309 -36.82 10.21 -0.86
N ALA A 310 -37.96 10.82 -0.53
CA ALA A 310 -38.06 11.67 0.65
C ALA A 310 -37.66 10.92 1.94
N ARG A 311 -38.10 9.66 2.10
CA ARG A 311 -37.66 8.86 3.24
C ARG A 311 -36.18 8.46 3.15
N ALA A 312 -35.69 8.15 1.96
CA ALA A 312 -34.27 7.85 1.76
C ALA A 312 -33.39 9.07 2.09
N ASP A 313 -33.82 10.28 1.80
CA ASP A 313 -33.10 11.52 2.16
C ASP A 313 -32.99 11.72 3.67
N GLU A 314 -34.04 11.39 4.43
CA GLU A 314 -34.01 11.41 5.90
C GLU A 314 -32.95 10.43 6.44
N LEU A 315 -32.98 9.17 5.99
CA LEU A 315 -32.03 8.14 6.38
C LEU A 315 -30.60 8.47 5.92
N PHE A 316 -30.44 9.08 4.75
CA PHE A 316 -29.16 9.59 4.26
C PHE A 316 -28.59 10.65 5.21
N GLY A 317 -29.43 11.58 5.66
CA GLY A 317 -29.06 12.61 6.64
C GLY A 317 -28.61 12.01 7.99
N GLU A 318 -29.32 10.98 8.47
CA GLU A 318 -28.95 10.24 9.69
C GLU A 318 -27.57 9.58 9.57
N LEU A 319 -27.34 8.82 8.50
CA LEU A 319 -26.06 8.15 8.24
C LEU A 319 -24.89 9.15 8.09
N LYS A 320 -25.11 10.23 7.34
CA LYS A 320 -24.10 11.27 7.14
C LYS A 320 -23.75 11.97 8.45
N SER A 321 -24.75 12.26 9.29
CA SER A 321 -24.54 12.89 10.61
C SER A 321 -23.78 11.97 11.57
N ALA A 322 -23.89 10.65 11.39
CA ALA A 322 -23.11 9.66 12.12
C ALA A 322 -21.67 9.46 11.58
N GLY A 323 -21.27 10.22 10.55
CA GLY A 323 -19.93 10.13 9.97
C GLY A 323 -19.76 9.02 8.91
N VAL A 324 -20.85 8.35 8.50
CA VAL A 324 -20.79 7.35 7.43
C VAL A 324 -20.61 8.06 6.08
N ARG A 325 -19.64 7.60 5.29
CA ARG A 325 -19.47 8.06 3.90
C ARG A 325 -20.52 7.43 3.01
N VAL A 326 -21.71 8.03 3.01
CA VAL A 326 -22.88 7.58 2.27
C VAL A 326 -23.07 8.38 0.98
N ARG A 327 -23.44 7.69 -0.12
CA ARG A 327 -23.95 8.29 -1.36
C ARG A 327 -25.33 7.70 -1.67
N MET A 328 -26.12 8.37 -2.49
CA MET A 328 -27.40 7.87 -2.98
C MET A 328 -27.42 7.84 -4.52
N ASP A 329 -27.98 6.77 -5.10
CA ASP A 329 -28.27 6.71 -6.53
C ASP A 329 -29.78 6.71 -6.78
N ASP A 330 -30.31 7.90 -7.03
CA ASP A 330 -31.70 8.19 -7.35
C ASP A 330 -31.92 8.47 -8.84
N ARG A 331 -31.02 8.05 -9.73
CA ARG A 331 -31.23 8.14 -11.19
C ARG A 331 -32.48 7.35 -11.61
N SER A 332 -33.37 7.95 -12.38
CA SER A 332 -34.65 7.33 -12.78
C SER A 332 -34.57 6.53 -14.07
N ASP A 333 -33.55 6.81 -14.90
CA ASP A 333 -33.27 6.19 -16.19
C ASP A 333 -32.58 4.82 -16.07
N MET A 334 -32.07 4.48 -14.88
CA MET A 334 -31.36 3.22 -14.63
C MET A 334 -32.17 2.27 -13.74
N SER A 335 -32.24 0.99 -14.14
CA SER A 335 -32.92 -0.03 -13.34
C SER A 335 -32.15 -0.34 -12.03
N PRO A 336 -32.83 -0.77 -10.95
CA PRO A 336 -32.15 -1.17 -9.71
C PRO A 336 -31.09 -2.23 -9.92
N GLY A 337 -31.35 -3.24 -10.75
CA GLY A 337 -30.39 -4.31 -11.04
C GLY A 337 -29.11 -3.81 -11.72
N TRP A 338 -29.23 -2.80 -12.60
CA TRP A 338 -28.04 -2.16 -13.19
C TRP A 338 -27.21 -1.43 -12.13
N LYS A 339 -27.87 -0.67 -11.25
CA LYS A 339 -27.19 0.05 -10.16
C LYS A 339 -26.52 -0.92 -9.18
N PHE A 340 -27.18 -2.05 -8.87
CA PHE A 340 -26.60 -3.08 -8.01
C PHE A 340 -25.28 -3.58 -8.57
N ASN A 341 -25.24 -3.91 -9.86
CA ASN A 341 -24.02 -4.35 -10.53
C ASN A 341 -22.95 -3.26 -10.59
N GLU A 342 -23.32 -2.01 -10.87
CA GLU A 342 -22.38 -0.88 -10.91
C GLU A 342 -21.64 -0.72 -9.57
N TYR A 343 -22.38 -0.67 -8.46
CA TYR A 343 -21.77 -0.43 -7.15
C TYR A 343 -21.14 -1.67 -6.53
N GLU A 344 -21.60 -2.87 -6.91
CA GLU A 344 -20.85 -4.09 -6.63
C GLU A 344 -19.49 -4.08 -7.36
N MET A 345 -19.47 -3.70 -8.65
CA MET A 345 -18.23 -3.62 -9.42
C MET A 345 -17.26 -2.55 -8.89
N ARG A 346 -17.77 -1.40 -8.47
CA ARG A 346 -16.97 -0.35 -7.80
C ARG A 346 -16.54 -0.71 -6.37
N GLY A 347 -17.03 -1.83 -5.82
CA GLY A 347 -16.59 -2.34 -4.53
C GLY A 347 -17.10 -1.57 -3.32
N VAL A 348 -18.26 -0.91 -3.43
CA VAL A 348 -18.90 -0.24 -2.28
C VAL A 348 -19.22 -1.29 -1.20
N PRO A 349 -18.74 -1.14 0.05
CA PRO A 349 -18.85 -2.17 1.09
C PRO A 349 -20.29 -2.62 1.38
N VAL A 350 -21.21 -1.67 1.51
CA VAL A 350 -22.60 -1.91 1.87
C VAL A 350 -23.53 -1.22 0.88
N ARG A 351 -24.53 -1.95 0.40
CA ARG A 351 -25.66 -1.38 -0.33
C ARG A 351 -26.90 -1.36 0.56
N LEU A 352 -27.59 -0.23 0.61
CA LEU A 352 -28.87 -0.07 1.27
C LEU A 352 -29.98 0.02 0.22
N GLU A 353 -30.94 -0.89 0.28
CA GLU A 353 -32.12 -0.93 -0.57
C GLU A 353 -33.34 -0.46 0.24
N ILE A 354 -34.11 0.48 -0.29
CA ILE A 354 -35.38 0.93 0.32
C ILE A 354 -36.47 1.05 -0.74
N GLY A 355 -37.55 0.28 -0.58
CA GLY A 355 -38.74 0.37 -1.40
C GLY A 355 -39.98 0.80 -0.63
N PRO A 356 -41.14 0.97 -1.31
CA PRO A 356 -42.37 1.40 -0.66
C PRO A 356 -42.81 0.46 0.47
N ARG A 357 -42.66 -0.86 0.27
CA ARG A 357 -42.98 -1.86 1.30
C ARG A 357 -42.06 -1.77 2.51
N ASP A 358 -40.77 -1.53 2.28
CA ASP A 358 -39.79 -1.43 3.38
C ASP A 358 -40.06 -0.15 4.17
N MET A 359 -40.34 0.95 3.47
CA MET A 359 -40.76 2.23 4.04
C MET A 359 -42.03 2.09 4.90
N GLU A 360 -43.09 1.47 4.38
CA GLU A 360 -44.35 1.23 5.11
C GLU A 360 -44.16 0.39 6.38
N ASN A 361 -43.24 -0.58 6.33
CA ASN A 361 -42.95 -1.45 7.47
C ASN A 361 -41.88 -0.88 8.42
N GLY A 362 -41.33 0.30 8.15
CA GLY A 362 -40.27 0.91 8.97
C GLY A 362 -38.94 0.16 8.92
N VAL A 363 -38.66 -0.56 7.83
CA VAL A 363 -37.43 -1.36 7.64
C VAL A 363 -36.68 -0.93 6.38
N CYS A 364 -35.44 -1.42 6.21
CA CYS A 364 -34.70 -1.37 4.95
C CYS A 364 -33.80 -2.61 4.83
N VAL A 365 -33.19 -2.82 3.66
CA VAL A 365 -32.32 -3.98 3.42
C VAL A 365 -30.88 -3.52 3.26
N LEU A 366 -29.98 -4.05 4.09
CA LEU A 366 -28.54 -3.91 3.94
C LEU A 366 -27.96 -5.13 3.22
N VAL A 367 -27.06 -4.92 2.27
CA VAL A 367 -26.40 -5.97 1.51
C VAL A 367 -24.89 -5.80 1.57
N SER A 368 -24.19 -6.82 2.06
CA SER A 368 -22.72 -6.85 2.12
C SER A 368 -22.11 -7.18 0.75
N ARG A 369 -21.13 -6.38 0.31
CA ARG A 369 -20.36 -6.66 -0.92
C ARG A 369 -19.50 -7.92 -0.82
N VAL A 370 -19.01 -8.21 0.39
CA VAL A 370 -18.06 -9.29 0.65
C VAL A 370 -18.77 -10.65 0.74
N THR A 371 -19.85 -10.73 1.50
CA THR A 371 -20.58 -11.98 1.75
C THR A 371 -21.80 -12.16 0.86
N GLY A 372 -22.35 -11.07 0.32
CA GLY A 372 -23.66 -11.08 -0.36
C GLY A 372 -24.84 -11.25 0.60
N GLU A 373 -24.60 -11.26 1.91
CA GLU A 373 -25.63 -11.37 2.94
C GLU A 373 -26.61 -10.19 2.83
N LYS A 374 -27.91 -10.48 2.93
CA LYS A 374 -28.97 -9.49 3.01
C LYS A 374 -29.55 -9.48 4.42
N ARG A 375 -29.51 -8.33 5.09
CA ARG A 375 -30.12 -8.11 6.41
C ARG A 375 -31.28 -7.12 6.29
N VAL A 376 -32.47 -7.53 6.73
CA VAL A 376 -33.59 -6.60 6.92
C VAL A 376 -33.42 -5.96 8.30
N VAL A 377 -33.34 -4.63 8.35
CA VAL A 377 -33.08 -3.88 9.58
C VAL A 377 -34.15 -2.83 9.82
N GLU A 378 -34.48 -2.61 11.09
CA GLU A 378 -35.36 -1.51 11.50
C GLU A 378 -34.69 -0.16 11.20
N GLN A 379 -35.42 0.76 10.57
CA GLN A 379 -34.87 2.07 10.21
C GLN A 379 -34.44 2.87 11.45
N SER A 380 -35.09 2.66 12.59
CA SER A 380 -34.73 3.30 13.87
C SER A 380 -33.38 2.88 14.43
N LYS A 381 -32.81 1.76 13.95
CA LYS A 381 -31.49 1.23 14.33
C LYS A 381 -30.48 1.30 13.19
N LEU A 382 -30.81 2.03 12.13
CA LEU A 382 -30.06 1.98 10.88
C LEU A 382 -28.57 2.31 11.08
N VAL A 383 -28.26 3.37 11.81
CA VAL A 383 -26.87 3.80 12.05
C VAL A 383 -26.05 2.69 12.73
N ASP A 384 -26.60 2.09 13.79
CA ASP A 384 -25.93 1.04 14.54
C ASP A 384 -25.72 -0.22 13.68
N GLU A 385 -26.74 -0.63 12.92
CA GLU A 385 -26.66 -1.80 12.05
C GLU A 385 -25.70 -1.59 10.86
N VAL A 386 -25.63 -0.38 10.31
CA VAL A 386 -24.65 -0.03 9.28
C VAL A 386 -23.23 -0.08 9.84
N ASN A 387 -22.96 0.56 10.98
CA ASN A 387 -21.64 0.53 11.59
C ASN A 387 -21.19 -0.89 11.92
N LYS A 388 -22.10 -1.70 12.47
CA LYS A 388 -21.85 -3.11 12.73
C LYS A 388 -21.55 -3.89 11.44
N MET A 389 -22.32 -3.68 10.38
CA MET A 389 -22.07 -4.35 9.10
C MET A 389 -20.74 -3.92 8.47
N LEU A 390 -20.34 -2.66 8.58
CA LEU A 390 -19.03 -2.20 8.11
C LEU A 390 -17.90 -2.88 8.89
N GLU A 391 -18.02 -3.06 10.20
CA GLU A 391 -17.02 -3.79 11.00
C GLU A 391 -16.98 -5.29 10.62
N ASP A 392 -18.14 -5.94 10.53
CA ASP A 392 -18.26 -7.34 10.09
C ASP A 392 -17.61 -7.54 8.71
N VAL A 393 -17.85 -6.62 7.77
CA VAL A 393 -17.26 -6.63 6.43
C VAL A 393 -15.74 -6.51 6.50
N HIS A 394 -15.21 -5.60 7.31
CA HIS A 394 -13.77 -5.40 7.44
C HIS A 394 -13.07 -6.64 8.02
N GLN A 395 -13.64 -7.22 9.08
CA GLN A 395 -13.09 -8.42 9.71
C GLN A 395 -13.13 -9.63 8.77
N GLU A 396 -14.22 -9.81 8.03
CA GLU A 396 -14.34 -10.88 7.04
C GLU A 396 -13.30 -10.74 5.91
N MET A 397 -13.03 -9.50 5.46
CA MET A 397 -11.98 -9.25 4.47
C MET A 397 -10.60 -9.67 4.98
N TYR A 398 -10.26 -9.27 6.21
CA TYR A 398 -8.98 -9.63 6.83
C TYR A 398 -8.86 -11.16 6.99
N ASN A 399 -9.89 -11.81 7.51
CA ASN A 399 -9.90 -13.26 7.73
C ASN A 399 -9.71 -14.04 6.42
N ARG A 400 -10.39 -13.62 5.34
CA ARG A 400 -10.23 -14.24 4.01
C ARG A 400 -8.83 -14.05 3.44
N ALA A 401 -8.27 -12.85 3.57
CA ALA A 401 -6.92 -12.57 3.10
C ALA A 401 -5.87 -13.35 3.91
N LEU A 402 -6.07 -13.48 5.21
CA LEU A 402 -5.21 -14.25 6.11
C LEU A 402 -5.25 -15.74 5.78
N GLU A 403 -6.45 -16.31 5.62
CA GLU A 403 -6.62 -17.70 5.21
C GLU A 403 -5.99 -17.96 3.84
N PHE A 404 -6.19 -17.05 2.88
CA PHE A 404 -5.54 -17.16 1.57
C PHE A 404 -4.02 -17.17 1.69
N ARG A 405 -3.44 -16.24 2.45
CA ARG A 405 -1.98 -16.19 2.68
C ARG A 405 -1.49 -17.50 3.31
N ASN A 406 -2.13 -17.97 4.38
CA ASN A 406 -1.69 -19.15 5.12
C ASN A 406 -1.79 -20.43 4.27
N THR A 407 -2.83 -20.57 3.45
CA THR A 407 -2.99 -21.73 2.54
C THR A 407 -2.03 -21.70 1.33
N HIS A 408 -1.41 -20.55 1.06
CA HIS A 408 -0.41 -20.34 -0.01
C HIS A 408 0.98 -19.99 0.55
N PHE A 409 1.26 -20.42 1.78
CA PHE A 409 2.55 -20.26 2.43
C PHE A 409 3.14 -21.65 2.69
N TYR A 410 4.27 -21.94 2.07
CA TYR A 410 4.85 -23.29 2.07
C TYR A 410 6.21 -23.29 2.72
N SER A 411 6.50 -24.33 3.51
CA SER A 411 7.84 -24.61 4.02
C SER A 411 8.55 -25.53 3.05
N VAL A 412 9.79 -25.21 2.66
CA VAL A 412 10.56 -25.96 1.65
C VAL A 412 12.01 -26.17 2.09
N ASP A 413 12.59 -27.29 1.66
CA ASP A 413 13.96 -27.69 2.03
C ASP A 413 14.93 -27.74 0.84
N SER A 414 14.43 -27.56 -0.39
CA SER A 414 15.26 -27.55 -1.61
C SER A 414 14.79 -26.54 -2.65
N VAL A 415 15.70 -26.16 -3.56
CA VAL A 415 15.36 -25.30 -4.70
C VAL A 415 14.38 -25.98 -5.66
N ASP A 416 14.50 -27.29 -5.86
CA ASP A 416 13.61 -28.05 -6.75
C ASP A 416 12.17 -28.05 -6.21
N GLU A 417 11.98 -28.31 -4.92
CA GLU A 417 10.67 -28.23 -4.26
C GLU A 417 10.06 -26.82 -4.36
N MET A 418 10.87 -25.78 -4.13
CA MET A 418 10.43 -24.39 -4.28
C MET A 418 9.96 -24.10 -5.71
N LYS A 419 10.71 -24.59 -6.71
CA LYS A 419 10.39 -24.40 -8.12
C LYS A 419 9.08 -25.06 -8.49
N GLU A 420 8.89 -26.31 -8.11
CA GLU A 420 7.65 -27.08 -8.34
C GLU A 420 6.44 -26.36 -7.71
N LEU A 421 6.55 -25.94 -6.44
CA LEU A 421 5.48 -25.22 -5.75
C LEU A 421 5.12 -23.88 -6.42
N MET A 422 6.11 -23.15 -6.92
CA MET A 422 5.88 -21.86 -7.60
C MET A 422 5.24 -22.01 -8.99
N GLU A 423 5.42 -23.16 -9.64
CA GLU A 423 4.78 -23.48 -10.92
C GLU A 423 3.36 -24.01 -10.73
N GLU A 424 3.12 -24.84 -9.72
CA GLU A 424 1.82 -25.51 -9.51
C GLU A 424 0.86 -24.75 -8.60
N LYS A 425 1.35 -24.20 -7.48
CA LYS A 425 0.52 -23.74 -6.36
C LYS A 425 0.57 -22.25 -6.09
N ARG A 426 1.60 -21.53 -6.58
CA ARG A 426 1.90 -20.09 -6.35
C ARG A 426 1.95 -19.69 -4.87
N GLY A 427 2.53 -18.54 -4.53
CA GLY A 427 2.57 -18.07 -3.14
C GLY A 427 3.98 -17.92 -2.58
N PHE A 428 4.09 -18.00 -1.26
CA PHE A 428 5.33 -17.77 -0.51
C PHE A 428 5.99 -19.09 -0.13
N SER A 429 7.31 -19.07 -0.05
CA SER A 429 8.12 -20.21 0.36
C SER A 429 9.07 -19.82 1.49
N LEU A 430 9.00 -20.52 2.62
CA LEU A 430 9.88 -20.36 3.76
C LEU A 430 11.02 -21.38 3.66
N ALA A 431 12.26 -20.91 3.60
CA ALA A 431 13.42 -21.75 3.39
C ALA A 431 14.63 -21.29 4.22
N GLY A 432 15.54 -22.22 4.50
CA GLY A 432 16.80 -21.89 5.16
C GLY A 432 17.79 -21.27 4.19
N TRP A 433 18.55 -20.28 4.66
CA TRP A 433 19.56 -19.57 3.88
C TRP A 433 20.85 -19.36 4.67
N CYS A 434 22.00 -19.66 4.06
CA CYS A 434 23.32 -19.59 4.70
C CYS A 434 23.91 -18.16 4.81
N GLY A 435 23.22 -17.14 4.28
CA GLY A 435 23.72 -15.76 4.23
C GLY A 435 24.61 -15.44 3.01
N SER A 436 24.76 -16.39 2.06
CA SER A 436 25.58 -16.19 0.86
C SER A 436 24.78 -15.55 -0.28
N LEU A 437 25.33 -14.46 -0.84
CA LEU A 437 24.81 -13.81 -2.06
C LEU A 437 24.76 -14.78 -3.25
N ALA A 438 25.69 -15.73 -3.32
CA ALA A 438 25.70 -16.72 -4.40
C ALA A 438 24.50 -17.68 -4.31
N CYS A 439 24.16 -18.12 -3.10
CA CYS A 439 22.98 -18.96 -2.88
C CYS A 439 21.69 -18.18 -3.16
N GLU A 440 21.59 -16.94 -2.69
CA GLU A 440 20.43 -16.09 -2.94
C GLU A 440 20.22 -15.81 -4.45
N LYS A 441 21.32 -15.53 -5.17
CA LYS A 441 21.29 -15.39 -6.63
C LYS A 441 20.86 -16.69 -7.32
N HIS A 442 21.34 -17.85 -6.85
CA HIS A 442 20.96 -19.14 -7.43
C HIS A 442 19.46 -19.40 -7.32
N VAL A 443 18.83 -19.11 -6.16
CA VAL A 443 17.37 -19.19 -6.01
C VAL A 443 16.66 -18.33 -7.06
N LYS A 444 17.11 -17.08 -7.24
CA LYS A 444 16.54 -16.16 -8.23
C LYS A 444 16.66 -16.67 -9.66
N ASP A 445 17.83 -17.18 -10.03
CA ASP A 445 18.08 -17.67 -11.39
C ASP A 445 17.24 -18.92 -11.70
N GLU A 446 17.07 -19.84 -10.74
CA GLU A 446 16.37 -21.11 -10.95
C GLU A 446 14.84 -21.01 -10.84
N THR A 447 14.33 -20.11 -9.99
CA THR A 447 12.89 -20.05 -9.64
C THR A 447 12.21 -18.75 -10.08
N GLY A 448 12.99 -17.69 -10.30
CA GLY A 448 12.50 -16.32 -10.49
C GLY A 448 12.05 -15.63 -9.19
N ALA A 449 12.16 -16.29 -8.03
CA ALA A 449 11.84 -15.69 -6.74
C ALA A 449 13.00 -14.90 -6.17
N THR A 450 12.68 -13.87 -5.39
CA THR A 450 13.67 -13.17 -4.56
C THR A 450 13.34 -13.35 -3.09
N SER A 451 14.34 -13.15 -2.24
CA SER A 451 14.11 -13.02 -0.81
C SER A 451 13.21 -11.81 -0.55
N ARG A 452 12.18 -12.03 0.25
CA ARG A 452 11.22 -10.99 0.64
C ARG A 452 11.68 -10.36 1.93
N ASN A 453 11.85 -11.15 2.98
CA ASN A 453 12.53 -10.77 4.21
C ASN A 453 12.93 -12.01 5.01
N ILE A 454 13.78 -11.79 6.02
CA ILE A 454 14.03 -12.64 7.16
C ILE A 454 12.93 -12.31 8.18
N PRO A 455 11.84 -13.10 8.28
CA PRO A 455 10.74 -12.82 9.19
C PRO A 455 11.22 -12.80 10.64
N PHE A 456 10.65 -11.90 11.45
CA PHE A 456 10.98 -11.84 12.88
C PHE A 456 10.39 -13.01 13.67
N GLU A 457 9.20 -13.46 13.27
CA GLU A 457 8.47 -14.56 13.89
C GLU A 457 8.16 -15.62 12.82
N PRO A 458 9.16 -16.40 12.36
CA PRO A 458 8.92 -17.49 11.43
C PRO A 458 8.11 -18.60 12.10
N GLU A 459 7.14 -19.18 11.40
CA GLU A 459 6.37 -20.35 11.89
C GLU A 459 7.26 -21.58 12.08
N GLU A 460 8.33 -21.69 11.29
CA GLU A 460 9.30 -22.77 11.34
C GLU A 460 10.72 -22.22 11.23
N THR A 461 11.67 -22.73 12.03
CA THR A 461 13.09 -22.41 11.88
C THR A 461 13.79 -23.47 11.03
N LYS A 462 14.40 -23.04 9.93
CA LYS A 462 15.18 -23.90 9.03
C LYS A 462 16.65 -23.93 9.44
N SER A 463 17.22 -25.13 9.58
CA SER A 463 18.63 -25.33 9.97
C SER A 463 19.59 -25.51 8.80
N THR A 464 19.07 -25.71 7.58
CA THR A 464 19.86 -26.09 6.40
C THR A 464 19.55 -25.13 5.25
N CYS A 465 20.59 -24.68 4.55
CA CYS A 465 20.45 -23.82 3.38
C CYS A 465 19.85 -24.60 2.21
N LEU A 466 18.79 -24.09 1.60
CA LEU A 466 18.10 -24.77 0.50
C LEU A 466 18.97 -25.01 -0.74
N VAL A 467 20.07 -24.26 -0.88
CA VAL A 467 20.97 -24.31 -2.05
C VAL A 467 22.18 -25.19 -1.78
N CYS A 468 22.99 -24.84 -0.78
CA CYS A 468 24.28 -25.49 -0.57
C CYS A 468 24.26 -26.65 0.44
N GLY A 469 23.14 -26.85 1.16
CA GLY A 469 23.04 -27.89 2.20
C GLY A 469 23.86 -27.61 3.47
N GLU A 470 24.60 -26.51 3.53
CA GLU A 470 25.30 -26.08 4.74
C GLU A 470 24.32 -25.51 5.79
N GLN A 471 24.83 -25.25 7.00
CA GLN A 471 24.03 -24.66 8.08
C GLN A 471 23.40 -23.32 7.65
N ALA A 472 22.08 -23.22 7.76
CA ALA A 472 21.36 -21.97 7.56
C ALA A 472 21.67 -20.99 8.71
N LYS A 473 21.92 -19.73 8.35
CA LYS A 473 22.03 -18.62 9.31
C LYS A 473 20.68 -17.98 9.58
N HIS A 474 19.80 -18.00 8.57
CA HIS A 474 18.50 -17.37 8.61
C HIS A 474 17.44 -18.29 8.01
N THR A 475 16.22 -18.14 8.49
CA THR A 475 15.03 -18.59 7.77
C THR A 475 14.49 -17.39 7.00
N VAL A 476 14.22 -17.56 5.71
CA VAL A 476 13.87 -16.47 4.78
C VAL A 476 12.57 -16.81 4.05
N VAL A 477 11.71 -15.81 3.87
CA VAL A 477 10.57 -15.91 2.96
C VAL A 477 11.04 -15.55 1.55
N PHE A 478 10.80 -16.43 0.59
CA PHE A 478 11.03 -16.24 -0.83
C PHE A 478 9.69 -16.18 -1.57
N ALA A 479 9.62 -15.34 -2.60
CA ALA A 479 8.45 -15.30 -3.49
C ALA A 479 8.81 -14.66 -4.83
N ARG A 480 8.04 -14.99 -5.88
CA ARG A 480 7.99 -14.15 -7.08
C ARG A 480 7.31 -12.83 -6.70
N ALA A 481 7.93 -11.72 -7.06
CA ALA A 481 7.44 -10.40 -6.69
C ALA A 481 7.01 -9.58 -7.90
N TYR A 482 6.23 -8.52 -7.65
CA TYR A 482 5.84 -7.53 -8.65
C TYR A 482 6.97 -6.55 -8.99
#